data_AF-A0A662PDA1-F1
#
_entry.id   AF-A0A662PDA1-F1
#
_cell.length_a   1.000
_cell.length_b   1.000
_cell.length_c   1.000
_cell.angle_alpha   90.00
_cell.angle_beta   90.00
_cell.angle_gamma   90.00
#
_symmetry.space_group_name_H-M   'P 1'
#
loop_
_entity.id
_entity.type
_entity.pdbx_description
1 polymer ?
#
loop_
_entity_poly.entity_id
_entity_poly.type
_entity_poly.pdbx_seq_one_letter_code
_entity_poly.pdbx_strand_id
1 'polypeptide(L)'
;MYGWNGKILKINLTNKTFRVKKYDLNFAKMYLGGRGFAVKLLWDTLEKGIDPLSEKNKLIFAAGPITGLPLPSAGKLVVAAKSPLTGGYGDGNIGTIAAVNLRKAGYDVIILDGKAETPCYIYINDDNVEFLDASELWGKDTFESQDILEEKYGKNAGILLIGPAGEKMIKISTIISQKGRAGGRPGMGAVMGSKNVKAVIIKGTRDISVYDEEKLREMGLEGYKEIKNKKLYDFWISQGTMQALQWTNENSCLPTHNYQEGIFEFAENLDGYAVAKAKVERRGCPLCNMRCGNTILDSEGVKSELDYENVGMLGSNLGIGNLKEVATLNRMADELGFDTISLGSVIGFAMELSERGMISEKIEFGDFKKAKNLVMKILNREDIGKDLAEGVRYTSEKYGGKEFAMHVKGLEISAYNCHAC
;
A
#
# COMPACT_ATOMS: atom_id res chain seq x y z
N MET A 1 -15.52 25.89 9.47
CA MET A 1 -15.44 24.43 9.72
C MET A 1 -14.04 24.19 10.25
N TYR A 2 -13.88 23.63 11.44
CA TYR A 2 -12.57 23.39 12.05
C TYR A 2 -12.17 21.93 11.92
N GLY A 3 -10.88 21.65 11.81
CA GLY A 3 -10.36 20.30 11.53
C GLY A 3 -10.51 19.88 10.07
N TRP A 4 -11.44 20.42 9.30
CA TRP A 4 -11.58 20.16 7.86
C TRP A 4 -11.33 21.42 7.03
N ASN A 5 -10.75 21.29 5.85
CA ASN A 5 -10.62 22.40 4.90
C ASN A 5 -11.94 22.71 4.15
N GLY A 6 -12.88 21.77 4.11
CA GLY A 6 -14.17 21.92 3.43
C GLY A 6 -14.07 21.87 1.90
N LYS A 7 -12.97 21.34 1.36
CA LYS A 7 -12.63 21.40 -0.08
C LYS A 7 -12.21 20.04 -0.63
N ILE A 8 -12.78 19.70 -1.79
CA ILE A 8 -12.44 18.53 -2.61
C ILE A 8 -11.83 19.04 -3.92
N LEU A 9 -10.59 18.66 -4.21
CA LEU A 9 -9.94 18.92 -5.49
C LEU A 9 -10.35 17.83 -6.49
N LYS A 10 -11.09 18.19 -7.54
CA LYS A 10 -11.48 17.28 -8.62
C LYS A 10 -10.61 17.56 -9.84
N ILE A 11 -9.85 16.56 -10.27
CA ILE A 11 -8.95 16.63 -11.41
C ILE A 11 -9.53 15.76 -12.53
N ASN A 12 -9.76 16.35 -13.69
CA ASN A 12 -10.14 15.64 -14.90
C ASN A 12 -8.88 15.49 -15.78
N LEU A 13 -8.42 14.25 -15.93
CA LEU A 13 -7.19 13.91 -16.64
C LEU A 13 -7.35 13.99 -18.16
N THR A 14 -8.55 13.71 -18.68
CA THR A 14 -8.85 13.74 -20.12
C THR A 14 -8.70 15.15 -20.69
N ASN A 15 -9.29 16.14 -20.02
CA ASN A 15 -9.29 17.53 -20.48
C ASN A 15 -8.19 18.37 -19.81
N LYS A 16 -7.37 17.76 -18.94
CA LYS A 16 -6.34 18.45 -18.13
C LYS A 16 -6.88 19.68 -17.40
N THR A 17 -8.03 19.54 -16.74
CA THR A 17 -8.67 20.60 -15.97
C THR A 17 -8.85 20.20 -14.51
N PHE A 18 -8.97 21.17 -13.63
CA PHE A 18 -9.31 20.93 -12.23
C PHE A 18 -10.36 21.91 -11.73
N ARG A 19 -11.09 21.51 -10.69
CA ARG A 19 -12.05 22.37 -9.97
C ARG A 19 -12.07 22.02 -8.50
N VAL A 20 -12.32 23.02 -7.67
CA VAL A 20 -12.48 22.85 -6.23
C VAL A 20 -13.98 22.81 -5.90
N LYS A 21 -14.46 21.69 -5.37
CA LYS A 21 -15.83 21.55 -4.85
C LYS A 21 -15.82 21.76 -3.34
N LYS A 22 -16.66 22.68 -2.85
CA LYS A 22 -16.92 22.83 -1.41
C LYS A 22 -17.95 21.78 -0.96
N TYR A 23 -17.82 21.31 0.28
CA TYR A 23 -18.83 20.50 0.96
C TYR A 23 -19.25 21.16 2.27
N ASP A 24 -20.45 20.83 2.75
CA ASP A 24 -21.02 21.44 3.96
C ASP A 24 -20.64 20.67 5.23
N LEU A 25 -20.96 21.27 6.38
CA LEU A 25 -20.68 20.68 7.69
C LEU A 25 -21.46 19.38 7.94
N ASN A 26 -22.63 19.21 7.32
CA ASN A 26 -23.45 18.03 7.49
C ASN A 26 -22.78 16.82 6.84
N PHE A 27 -22.25 16.98 5.63
CA PHE A 27 -21.42 15.99 4.97
C PHE A 27 -20.20 15.63 5.83
N ALA A 28 -19.49 16.64 6.34
CA ALA A 28 -18.30 16.45 7.17
C ALA A 28 -18.61 15.61 8.43
N LYS A 29 -19.69 15.95 9.14
CA LYS A 29 -20.12 15.25 10.36
C LYS A 29 -20.61 13.83 10.09
N MET A 30 -21.31 13.62 8.98
CA MET A 30 -21.90 12.32 8.64
C MET A 30 -20.83 11.29 8.23
N TYR A 31 -19.78 11.73 7.54
CA TYR A 31 -18.79 10.80 6.97
C TYR A 31 -17.39 10.92 7.59
N LEU A 32 -17.17 11.89 8.47
CA LEU A 32 -15.95 12.18 9.23
C LEU A 32 -14.70 12.53 8.40
N GLY A 33 -14.35 11.77 7.36
CA GLY A 33 -13.16 11.94 6.53
C GLY A 33 -12.65 10.61 5.99
N GLY A 34 -11.49 10.62 5.33
CA GLY A 34 -10.79 9.40 4.88
C GLY A 34 -11.70 8.42 4.13
N ARG A 35 -11.81 7.18 4.64
CA ARG A 35 -12.65 6.11 4.10
C ARG A 35 -14.12 6.54 3.95
N GLY A 36 -14.68 7.25 4.92
CA GLY A 36 -16.08 7.69 4.88
C GLY A 36 -16.35 8.66 3.73
N PHE A 37 -15.42 9.59 3.49
CA PHE A 37 -15.51 10.48 2.32
C PHE A 37 -15.35 9.69 1.02
N ALA A 38 -14.36 8.80 0.94
CA ALA A 38 -14.09 8.01 -0.24
C ALA A 38 -15.30 7.15 -0.66
N VAL A 39 -15.86 6.35 0.25
CA VAL A 39 -16.99 5.46 -0.06
C VAL A 39 -18.23 6.26 -0.49
N LYS A 40 -18.52 7.38 0.17
CA LYS A 40 -19.66 8.23 -0.18
C LYS A 40 -19.48 8.89 -1.55
N LEU A 41 -18.29 9.42 -1.82
CA LEU A 41 -18.00 10.05 -3.11
C LEU A 41 -18.07 9.04 -4.25
N LEU A 42 -17.58 7.81 -4.06
CA LEU A 42 -17.71 6.76 -5.07
C LEU A 42 -19.18 6.36 -5.25
N TRP A 43 -19.92 6.17 -4.17
CA TRP A 43 -21.35 5.85 -4.22
C TRP A 43 -22.17 6.88 -5.00
N ASP A 44 -21.90 8.16 -4.80
CA ASP A 44 -22.65 9.26 -5.45
C ASP A 44 -22.29 9.47 -6.91
N THR A 45 -21.14 8.98 -7.36
CA THR A 45 -20.58 9.41 -8.66
C THR A 45 -20.19 8.29 -9.59
N LEU A 46 -20.20 7.03 -9.15
CA LEU A 46 -19.97 5.88 -10.01
C LEU A 46 -21.29 5.27 -10.45
N GLU A 47 -21.41 5.02 -11.76
CA GLU A 47 -22.49 4.21 -12.31
C GLU A 47 -22.32 2.74 -11.89
N LYS A 48 -23.44 2.04 -11.71
CA LYS A 48 -23.42 0.60 -11.45
C LYS A 48 -22.82 -0.13 -12.65
N GLY A 49 -21.94 -1.09 -12.38
CA GLY A 49 -21.42 -1.98 -13.42
C GLY A 49 -20.25 -1.42 -14.24
N ILE A 50 -19.72 -0.22 -13.97
CA ILE A 50 -18.55 0.28 -14.69
C ILE A 50 -17.36 -0.69 -14.59
N ASP A 51 -16.54 -0.76 -15.63
CA ASP A 51 -15.26 -1.44 -15.57
C ASP A 51 -14.31 -0.69 -14.60
N PRO A 52 -13.75 -1.34 -13.56
CA PRO A 52 -12.79 -0.74 -12.65
C PRO A 52 -11.53 -0.14 -13.31
N LEU A 53 -11.12 -0.60 -14.50
CA LEU A 53 -9.95 -0.06 -15.21
C LEU A 53 -10.33 0.95 -16.31
N SER A 54 -11.61 1.29 -16.42
CA SER A 54 -12.06 2.32 -17.36
C SER A 54 -11.79 3.74 -16.85
N GLU A 55 -11.78 4.70 -17.77
CA GLU A 55 -11.68 6.13 -17.45
C GLU A 55 -12.82 6.63 -16.53
N LYS A 56 -13.97 5.94 -16.52
CA LYS A 56 -15.14 6.26 -15.69
C LYS A 56 -14.92 5.96 -14.20
N ASN A 57 -14.02 5.06 -13.85
CA ASN A 57 -13.69 4.81 -12.45
C ASN A 57 -13.01 6.05 -11.84
N LYS A 58 -13.08 6.22 -10.53
CA LYS A 58 -12.47 7.35 -9.83
C LYS A 58 -11.43 6.83 -8.85
N LEU A 59 -10.28 7.49 -8.82
CA LEU A 59 -9.26 7.26 -7.80
C LEU A 59 -9.28 8.41 -6.81
N ILE A 60 -9.48 8.09 -5.54
CA ILE A 60 -9.68 9.07 -4.47
C ILE A 60 -8.54 8.98 -3.46
N PHE A 61 -7.92 10.11 -3.16
CA PHE A 61 -7.01 10.29 -2.05
C PHE A 61 -7.72 11.12 -0.98
N ALA A 62 -8.00 10.56 0.19
CA ALA A 62 -8.82 11.19 1.21
C ALA A 62 -8.12 11.23 2.57
N ALA A 63 -7.97 12.43 3.13
CA ALA A 63 -7.46 12.66 4.48
C ALA A 63 -8.61 12.75 5.50
N GLY A 64 -8.27 12.54 6.77
CA GLY A 64 -9.19 12.77 7.89
C GLY A 64 -9.01 14.16 8.50
N PRO A 65 -9.91 14.60 9.40
CA PRO A 65 -9.88 15.94 10.00
C PRO A 65 -8.64 16.17 10.88
N ILE A 66 -8.11 15.10 11.48
CA ILE A 66 -6.89 15.19 12.29
C ILE A 66 -5.60 15.07 11.46
N THR A 67 -5.67 14.66 10.20
CA THR A 67 -4.48 14.45 9.37
C THR A 67 -3.67 15.74 9.27
N GLY A 68 -2.36 15.66 9.52
CA GLY A 68 -1.45 16.81 9.46
C GLY A 68 -1.44 17.73 10.68
N LEU A 69 -2.36 17.55 11.64
CA LEU A 69 -2.33 18.24 12.93
C LEU A 69 -1.34 17.56 13.89
N PRO A 70 -0.72 18.29 14.85
CA PRO A 70 0.32 17.78 15.76
C PRO A 70 -0.18 16.77 16.82
N LEU A 71 -0.91 15.76 16.36
CA LEU A 71 -1.43 14.64 17.14
C LEU A 71 -0.65 13.36 16.80
N PRO A 72 -0.56 12.40 17.75
CA PRO A 72 0.18 11.18 17.51
C PRO A 72 -0.30 10.41 16.27
N SER A 73 0.65 10.09 15.39
CA SER A 73 0.44 9.25 14.21
C SER A 73 -0.56 9.80 13.18
N ALA A 74 -0.80 11.12 13.18
CA ALA A 74 -1.77 11.78 12.30
C ALA A 74 -1.29 12.00 10.84
N GLY A 75 -0.41 11.13 10.33
CA GLY A 75 0.18 11.22 8.99
C GLY A 75 -0.38 10.24 7.96
N LYS A 76 -1.64 9.79 8.13
CA LYS A 76 -2.27 8.74 7.29
C LYS A 76 -3.20 9.31 6.21
N LEU A 77 -3.24 8.63 5.07
CA LEU A 77 -4.06 8.92 3.91
C LEU A 77 -4.77 7.66 3.43
N VAL A 78 -6.04 7.78 3.02
CA VAL A 78 -6.77 6.70 2.36
C VAL A 78 -6.66 6.86 0.84
N VAL A 79 -6.43 5.75 0.15
CA VAL A 79 -6.50 5.64 -1.32
C VAL A 79 -7.64 4.68 -1.64
N ALA A 80 -8.60 5.08 -2.48
CA ALA A 80 -9.78 4.27 -2.75
C ALA A 80 -10.30 4.41 -4.19
N ALA A 81 -10.92 3.33 -4.69
CA ALA A 81 -11.59 3.27 -5.98
C ALA A 81 -12.56 2.08 -6.03
N LYS A 82 -13.26 1.89 -7.15
CA LYS A 82 -13.77 0.55 -7.47
C LYS A 82 -12.58 -0.36 -7.76
N SER A 83 -12.49 -1.49 -7.07
CA SER A 83 -11.35 -2.41 -7.16
C SER A 83 -11.38 -3.24 -8.45
N PRO A 84 -10.28 -3.29 -9.22
CA PRO A 84 -10.14 -4.22 -10.35
C PRO A 84 -9.93 -5.68 -9.91
N LEU A 85 -9.43 -5.90 -8.69
CA LEU A 85 -9.21 -7.22 -8.13
C LEU A 85 -10.53 -7.86 -7.66
N THR A 86 -11.31 -7.15 -6.86
CA THR A 86 -12.51 -7.71 -6.20
C THR A 86 -13.81 -7.39 -6.96
N GLY A 87 -13.85 -6.28 -7.70
CA GLY A 87 -15.04 -5.77 -8.39
C GLY A 87 -15.94 -4.87 -7.53
N GLY A 88 -15.65 -4.72 -6.24
CA GLY A 88 -16.41 -3.90 -5.28
C GLY A 88 -15.71 -2.59 -4.91
N TYR A 89 -16.08 -2.02 -3.75
CA TYR A 89 -15.29 -0.97 -3.11
C TYR A 89 -13.93 -1.53 -2.70
N GLY A 90 -12.86 -0.83 -3.03
CA GLY A 90 -11.51 -1.13 -2.56
C GLY A 90 -10.84 0.12 -2.05
N ASP A 91 -10.15 0.01 -0.92
CA ASP A 91 -9.25 1.05 -0.45
C ASP A 91 -8.00 0.47 0.20
N GLY A 92 -7.09 1.36 0.58
CA GLY A 92 -6.03 1.08 1.53
C GLY A 92 -5.58 2.34 2.24
N ASN A 93 -4.74 2.17 3.24
CA ASN A 93 -4.22 3.25 4.06
C ASN A 93 -2.70 3.32 3.92
N ILE A 94 -2.18 4.53 3.70
CA ILE A 94 -0.75 4.78 3.54
C ILE A 94 -0.34 5.91 4.49
N GLY A 95 0.78 5.72 5.20
CA GLY A 95 1.38 6.79 5.98
C GLY A 95 2.39 7.54 5.13
N THR A 96 2.18 8.83 4.90
CA THR A 96 2.95 9.58 3.90
C THR A 96 2.93 11.08 4.17
N ILE A 97 4.03 11.75 3.81
CA ILE A 97 4.12 13.22 3.76
C ILE A 97 3.05 13.82 2.83
N ALA A 98 2.55 13.08 1.83
CA ALA A 98 1.44 13.49 0.98
C ALA A 98 0.13 13.72 1.75
N ALA A 99 -0.10 12.98 2.85
CA ALA A 99 -1.28 13.17 3.69
C ALA A 99 -1.28 14.57 4.34
N VAL A 100 -0.11 14.97 4.86
CA VAL A 100 0.09 16.26 5.52
C VAL A 100 0.04 17.38 4.49
N ASN A 101 0.76 17.24 3.38
CA ASN A 101 0.78 18.26 2.32
C ASN A 101 -0.59 18.43 1.64
N LEU A 102 -1.39 17.37 1.50
CA LEU A 102 -2.76 17.48 1.01
C LEU A 102 -3.59 18.44 1.86
N ARG A 103 -3.54 18.24 3.19
CA ARG A 103 -4.26 19.09 4.15
C ARG A 103 -3.71 20.51 4.16
N LYS A 104 -2.39 20.69 4.11
CA LYS A 104 -1.74 22.00 4.06
C LYS A 104 -1.92 22.73 2.71
N ALA A 105 -2.17 22.01 1.61
CA ALA A 105 -2.54 22.63 0.33
C ALA A 105 -3.96 23.21 0.38
N GLY A 106 -4.74 22.87 1.42
CA GLY A 106 -6.10 23.35 1.63
C GLY A 106 -7.17 22.42 1.08
N TYR A 107 -6.86 21.13 0.87
CA TYR A 107 -7.83 20.13 0.43
C TYR A 107 -7.97 19.01 1.45
N ASP A 108 -9.13 18.36 1.51
CA ASP A 108 -9.33 17.14 2.30
C ASP A 108 -9.34 15.89 1.42
N VAL A 109 -9.63 16.08 0.13
CA VAL A 109 -9.76 15.01 -0.86
C VAL A 109 -9.22 15.47 -2.20
N ILE A 110 -8.50 14.57 -2.89
CA ILE A 110 -8.25 14.63 -4.33
C ILE A 110 -9.05 13.53 -5.01
N ILE A 111 -9.71 13.84 -6.12
CA ILE A 111 -10.36 12.86 -7.00
C ILE A 111 -9.72 12.97 -8.39
N LEU A 112 -9.15 11.86 -8.87
CA LEU A 112 -8.73 11.71 -10.25
C LEU A 112 -9.85 11.05 -11.06
N ASP A 113 -10.26 11.73 -12.13
CA ASP A 113 -11.36 11.36 -13.01
C ASP A 113 -10.89 11.38 -14.47
N GLY A 114 -11.45 10.52 -15.32
CA GLY A 114 -11.00 10.36 -16.70
C GLY A 114 -9.65 9.63 -16.81
N LYS A 115 -8.98 9.80 -17.95
CA LYS A 115 -7.68 9.18 -18.28
C LYS A 115 -6.83 10.18 -19.08
N ALA A 116 -5.54 10.29 -18.76
CA ALA A 116 -4.61 11.09 -19.54
C ALA A 116 -4.23 10.35 -20.84
N GLU A 117 -4.04 11.08 -21.93
CA GLU A 117 -3.67 10.51 -23.23
C GLU A 117 -2.29 9.81 -23.19
N THR A 118 -1.30 10.46 -22.56
CA THR A 118 0.05 9.96 -22.36
C THR A 118 0.38 9.88 -20.86
N PRO A 119 1.41 9.10 -20.45
CA PRO A 119 1.92 9.09 -19.09
C PRO A 119 2.15 10.51 -18.53
N CYS A 120 1.53 10.80 -17.40
CA CYS A 120 1.67 12.09 -16.73
C CYS A 120 1.86 11.93 -15.21
N TYR A 121 2.32 12.98 -14.55
CA TYR A 121 2.17 13.13 -13.12
C TYR A 121 1.49 14.46 -12.81
N ILE A 122 0.81 14.49 -11.68
CA ILE A 122 0.11 15.69 -11.20
C ILE A 122 0.96 16.35 -10.13
N TYR A 123 1.27 17.64 -10.32
CA TYR A 123 1.92 18.45 -9.30
C TYR A 123 0.92 19.45 -8.72
N ILE A 124 0.74 19.41 -7.40
CA ILE A 124 -0.17 20.27 -6.65
C ILE A 124 0.68 21.11 -5.71
N ASN A 125 0.66 22.43 -5.88
CA ASN A 125 1.31 23.39 -5.01
C ASN A 125 0.28 24.43 -4.55
N ASP A 126 -0.30 24.19 -3.37
CA ASP A 126 -1.45 24.95 -2.86
C ASP A 126 -2.61 25.05 -3.89
N ASP A 127 -2.85 26.23 -4.48
CA ASP A 127 -3.91 26.44 -5.47
C ASP A 127 -3.50 26.11 -6.91
N ASN A 128 -2.21 25.93 -7.17
CA ASN A 128 -1.70 25.62 -8.50
C ASN A 128 -1.70 24.10 -8.71
N VAL A 129 -2.26 23.66 -9.84
CA VAL A 129 -2.32 22.25 -10.24
C VAL A 129 -1.84 22.13 -11.67
N GLU A 130 -0.76 21.36 -11.85
CA GLU A 130 -0.10 21.16 -13.13
C GLU A 130 -0.17 19.69 -13.57
N PHE A 131 -0.32 19.50 -14.88
CA PHE A 131 -0.33 18.19 -15.55
C PHE A 131 0.97 18.08 -16.34
N LEU A 132 1.91 17.30 -15.83
CA LEU A 132 3.28 17.27 -16.33
C LEU A 132 3.58 15.91 -16.97
N ASP A 133 4.39 15.91 -18.03
CA ASP A 133 4.81 14.68 -18.71
C ASP A 133 5.60 13.77 -17.76
N ALA A 134 5.30 12.48 -17.79
CA ALA A 134 5.98 11.45 -16.99
C ALA A 134 6.71 10.41 -17.84
N SER A 135 6.99 10.70 -19.11
CA SER A 135 7.58 9.73 -20.03
C SER A 135 8.95 9.26 -19.54
N GLU A 136 9.74 10.13 -18.92
CA GLU A 136 11.04 9.78 -18.32
C GLU A 136 10.92 8.93 -17.05
N LEU A 137 9.76 8.93 -16.38
CA LEU A 137 9.50 8.16 -15.16
C LEU A 137 8.80 6.83 -15.47
N TRP A 138 8.06 6.75 -16.57
CA TRP A 138 7.31 5.57 -16.96
C TRP A 138 8.26 4.39 -17.23
N GLY A 139 8.01 3.24 -16.62
CA GLY A 139 8.87 2.06 -16.66
C GLY A 139 9.94 2.02 -15.56
N LYS A 140 10.24 3.13 -14.88
CA LYS A 140 11.14 3.16 -13.73
C LYS A 140 10.47 2.60 -12.49
N ASP A 141 11.24 1.97 -11.62
CA ASP A 141 10.75 1.51 -10.33
C ASP A 141 10.37 2.68 -9.41
N THR A 142 9.72 2.36 -8.30
CA THR A 142 9.21 3.35 -7.36
C THR A 142 10.33 4.08 -6.61
N PHE A 143 11.48 3.45 -6.42
CA PHE A 143 12.56 4.03 -5.64
C PHE A 143 13.35 5.03 -6.47
N GLU A 144 13.68 4.67 -7.71
CA GLU A 144 14.29 5.56 -8.70
C GLU A 144 13.36 6.75 -8.98
N SER A 145 12.06 6.49 -9.21
CA SER A 145 11.08 7.56 -9.44
C SER A 145 10.94 8.50 -8.23
N GLN A 146 10.97 7.96 -7.01
CA GLN A 146 10.96 8.76 -5.79
C GLN A 146 12.19 9.67 -5.71
N ASP A 147 13.39 9.15 -5.99
CA ASP A 147 14.64 9.94 -5.93
C ASP A 147 14.64 11.09 -6.93
N ILE A 148 14.26 10.83 -8.18
CA ILE A 148 14.17 11.86 -9.24
C ILE A 148 13.17 12.96 -8.83
N LEU A 149 12.02 12.58 -8.31
CA LEU A 149 10.99 13.54 -7.88
C LEU A 149 11.40 14.31 -6.62
N GLU A 150 12.11 13.68 -5.68
CA GLU A 150 12.66 14.35 -4.50
C GLU A 150 13.77 15.34 -4.85
N GLU A 151 14.62 15.04 -5.83
CA GLU A 151 15.64 15.97 -6.34
C GLU A 151 14.98 17.20 -6.96
N LYS A 152 13.90 16.99 -7.74
CA LYS A 152 13.20 18.07 -8.43
C LYS A 152 12.32 18.94 -7.52
N TYR A 153 11.57 18.33 -6.60
CA TYR A 153 10.55 19.02 -5.79
C TYR A 153 10.91 19.19 -4.31
N GLY A 154 12.00 18.53 -3.87
CA GLY A 154 12.47 18.49 -2.50
C GLY A 154 11.82 17.38 -1.67
N LYS A 155 12.57 16.87 -0.69
CA LYS A 155 12.15 15.77 0.23
C LYS A 155 10.93 16.06 1.11
N ASN A 156 10.52 17.33 1.19
CA ASN A 156 9.33 17.74 1.93
C ASN A 156 8.04 17.70 1.07
N ALA A 157 8.18 17.47 -0.24
CA ALA A 157 7.04 17.21 -1.10
C ALA A 157 6.47 15.81 -0.78
N GLY A 158 5.15 15.72 -0.70
CA GLY A 158 4.48 14.44 -0.58
C GLY A 158 4.34 13.77 -1.93
N ILE A 159 4.96 12.61 -2.12
CA ILE A 159 4.96 11.89 -3.39
C ILE A 159 4.22 10.57 -3.22
N LEU A 160 3.21 10.34 -4.05
CA LEU A 160 2.49 9.08 -4.21
C LEU A 160 2.71 8.59 -5.63
N LEU A 161 3.14 7.35 -5.80
CA LEU A 161 3.52 6.84 -7.11
C LEU A 161 3.17 5.38 -7.33
N ILE A 162 3.17 4.96 -8.59
CA ILE A 162 3.10 3.56 -9.01
C ILE A 162 4.45 3.10 -9.57
N GLY A 163 4.74 1.82 -9.38
CA GLY A 163 5.82 1.13 -10.10
C GLY A 163 5.30 0.47 -11.38
N PRO A 164 6.18 -0.26 -12.09
CA PRO A 164 5.84 -1.00 -13.29
C PRO A 164 4.63 -1.94 -13.17
N ALA A 165 4.34 -2.49 -11.98
CA ALA A 165 3.15 -3.32 -11.76
C ALA A 165 1.84 -2.52 -11.93
N GLY A 166 1.81 -1.28 -11.44
CA GLY A 166 0.66 -0.38 -11.62
C GLY A 166 0.52 0.07 -13.07
N GLU A 167 1.63 0.42 -13.72
CA GLU A 167 1.66 0.82 -15.14
C GLU A 167 1.09 -0.27 -16.06
N LYS A 168 1.39 -1.53 -15.76
CA LYS A 168 0.87 -2.72 -16.48
C LYS A 168 -0.49 -3.20 -15.97
N MET A 169 -1.15 -2.40 -15.12
CA MET A 169 -2.48 -2.66 -14.57
C MET A 169 -2.63 -4.05 -13.91
N ILE A 170 -1.58 -4.52 -13.22
CA ILE A 170 -1.63 -5.80 -12.51
C ILE A 170 -2.57 -5.66 -11.31
N LYS A 171 -3.54 -6.57 -11.16
CA LYS A 171 -4.66 -6.40 -10.20
C LYS A 171 -4.23 -6.36 -8.74
N ILE A 172 -3.06 -6.91 -8.43
CA ILE A 172 -2.43 -6.92 -7.09
C ILE A 172 -1.39 -5.79 -6.91
N SER A 173 -1.45 -4.74 -7.73
CA SER A 173 -0.56 -3.57 -7.60
C SER A 173 -1.11 -2.51 -6.64
N THR A 174 -0.20 -1.79 -5.99
CA THR A 174 -0.49 -0.83 -4.91
C THR A 174 0.11 0.54 -5.24
N ILE A 175 -0.19 1.55 -4.40
CA ILE A 175 0.48 2.85 -4.45
C ILE A 175 1.58 2.87 -3.41
N ILE A 176 2.75 3.38 -3.79
CA ILE A 176 3.95 3.47 -2.96
C ILE A 176 4.29 4.93 -2.65
N SER A 177 4.91 5.15 -1.49
CA SER A 177 5.48 6.42 -1.07
C SER A 177 6.71 6.17 -0.20
N GLN A 178 7.73 7.02 -0.29
CA GLN A 178 8.87 7.02 0.64
C GLN A 178 9.58 5.65 0.76
N LYS A 179 9.67 4.92 -0.36
CA LYS A 179 10.38 3.64 -0.49
C LYS A 179 10.01 2.60 0.59
N GLY A 180 8.74 2.19 0.63
CA GLY A 180 8.24 1.14 1.55
C GLY A 180 6.93 1.46 2.27
N ARG A 181 6.35 2.65 2.07
CA ARG A 181 4.96 2.91 2.50
C ARG A 181 4.07 2.49 1.34
N ALA A 182 3.22 1.48 1.58
CA ALA A 182 2.28 0.99 0.59
C ALA A 182 0.83 1.26 1.03
N GLY A 183 -0.09 1.38 0.06
CA GLY A 183 -1.52 1.44 0.33
C GLY A 183 -2.37 1.15 -0.89
N GLY A 184 -3.43 0.36 -0.69
CA GLY A 184 -4.42 0.07 -1.71
C GLY A 184 -4.33 -1.34 -2.28
N ARG A 185 -4.22 -2.34 -1.40
CA ARG A 185 -4.15 -3.78 -1.73
C ARG A 185 -5.13 -4.22 -2.83
N PRO A 186 -6.39 -3.75 -2.87
CA PRO A 186 -7.35 -4.18 -3.89
C PRO A 186 -7.10 -3.60 -5.30
N GLY A 187 -5.85 -3.39 -5.69
CA GLY A 187 -5.47 -2.94 -7.04
C GLY A 187 -5.52 -1.44 -7.26
N MET A 188 -5.26 -0.61 -6.24
CA MET A 188 -5.28 0.85 -6.42
C MET A 188 -4.15 1.33 -7.34
N GLY A 189 -3.01 0.62 -7.37
CA GLY A 189 -1.92 0.89 -8.32
C GLY A 189 -2.38 0.71 -9.78
N ALA A 190 -3.14 -0.35 -10.06
CA ALA A 190 -3.68 -0.62 -11.39
C ALA A 190 -4.71 0.43 -11.82
N VAL A 191 -5.55 0.90 -10.89
CA VAL A 191 -6.48 2.00 -11.19
C VAL A 191 -5.69 3.26 -11.54
N MET A 192 -4.64 3.60 -10.80
CA MET A 192 -3.80 4.76 -11.10
C MET A 192 -3.08 4.64 -12.46
N GLY A 193 -2.53 3.45 -12.77
CA GLY A 193 -1.89 3.17 -14.05
C GLY A 193 -2.85 3.16 -15.24
N SER A 194 -4.09 2.66 -15.06
CA SER A 194 -5.12 2.69 -16.12
C SER A 194 -5.48 4.10 -16.57
N LYS A 195 -5.22 5.09 -15.71
CA LYS A 195 -5.42 6.52 -15.95
C LYS A 195 -4.19 7.22 -16.55
N ASN A 196 -3.11 6.48 -16.83
CA ASN A 196 -1.81 6.98 -17.26
C ASN A 196 -1.18 7.97 -16.26
N VAL A 197 -1.43 7.82 -14.96
CA VAL A 197 -0.83 8.69 -13.93
C VAL A 197 0.30 7.95 -13.23
N LYS A 198 1.54 8.40 -13.39
CA LYS A 198 2.73 7.84 -12.73
C LYS A 198 2.83 8.26 -11.27
N ALA A 199 2.52 9.53 -10.98
CA ALA A 199 2.65 10.09 -9.64
C ALA A 199 1.66 11.23 -9.35
N VAL A 200 1.40 11.47 -8.08
CA VAL A 200 0.78 12.67 -7.53
C VAL A 200 1.74 13.26 -6.51
N ILE A 201 2.22 14.47 -6.79
CA ILE A 201 3.14 15.21 -5.94
C ILE A 201 2.39 16.38 -5.34
N ILE A 202 2.48 16.53 -4.01
CA ILE A 202 1.71 17.51 -3.26
C ILE A 202 2.65 18.31 -2.37
N LYS A 203 2.59 19.64 -2.50
CA LYS A 203 3.23 20.62 -1.65
C LYS A 203 2.17 21.56 -1.10
N GLY A 204 2.09 21.62 0.23
CA GLY A 204 1.14 22.45 0.94
C GLY A 204 1.85 23.32 1.96
N THR A 205 1.57 24.61 1.95
CA THR A 205 2.27 25.58 2.81
C THR A 205 1.40 26.18 3.91
N ARG A 206 0.07 25.98 3.85
CA ARG A 206 -0.88 26.64 4.73
C ARG A 206 -1.03 25.94 6.08
N ASP A 207 -1.54 26.70 7.04
CA ASP A 207 -2.00 26.17 8.30
C ASP A 207 -3.38 25.50 8.15
N ILE A 208 -3.60 24.48 8.97
CA ILE A 208 -4.87 23.77 9.04
C ILE A 208 -5.70 24.41 10.15
N SER A 209 -6.92 24.84 9.84
CA SER A 209 -7.77 25.51 10.83
C SER A 209 -8.15 24.56 11.99
N VAL A 210 -7.94 25.01 13.22
CA VAL A 210 -8.26 24.28 14.47
C VAL A 210 -9.20 25.15 15.31
N TYR A 211 -10.12 24.53 16.04
CA TYR A 211 -11.08 25.26 16.89
C TYR A 211 -10.39 25.86 18.12
N ASP A 212 -9.55 25.07 18.78
CA ASP A 212 -8.80 25.42 19.98
C ASP A 212 -7.37 24.89 19.85
N GLU A 213 -6.43 25.78 19.51
CA GLU A 213 -5.03 25.43 19.28
C GLU A 213 -4.29 25.05 20.57
N GLU A 214 -4.60 25.73 21.68
CA GLU A 214 -3.99 25.46 22.97
C GLU A 214 -4.38 24.06 23.46
N LYS A 215 -5.68 23.74 23.39
CA LYS A 215 -6.17 22.41 23.78
C LYS A 215 -5.65 21.31 22.87
N LEU A 216 -5.58 21.56 21.55
CA LEU A 216 -5.00 20.60 20.61
C LEU A 216 -3.54 20.30 20.96
N ARG A 217 -2.75 21.33 21.27
CA ARG A 217 -1.34 21.17 21.66
C ARG A 217 -1.20 20.41 22.99
N GLU A 218 -2.03 20.73 23.98
CA GLU A 218 -2.08 20.02 25.25
C GLU A 218 -2.38 18.53 25.04
N MET A 219 -3.45 18.21 24.31
CA MET A 219 -3.84 16.83 23.99
C MET A 219 -2.78 16.09 23.18
N GLY A 220 -2.13 16.77 22.22
CA GLY A 220 -1.03 16.20 21.45
C GLY A 220 0.13 15.80 22.36
N LEU A 221 0.58 16.70 23.24
CA LEU A 221 1.66 16.43 24.19
C LEU A 221 1.30 15.31 25.17
N GLU A 222 0.07 15.30 25.68
CA GLU A 222 -0.44 14.23 26.54
C GLU A 222 -0.43 12.89 25.82
N GLY A 223 -0.98 12.81 24.60
CA GLY A 223 -0.99 11.57 23.81
C GLY A 223 0.42 11.06 23.48
N TYR A 224 1.35 11.95 23.13
CA TYR A 224 2.75 11.55 22.91
C TYR A 224 3.41 11.00 24.19
N LYS A 225 3.12 11.58 25.36
CA LYS A 225 3.61 11.08 26.65
C LYS A 225 2.96 9.74 26.99
N GLU A 226 1.65 9.61 26.79
CA GLU A 226 0.90 8.39 27.09
C GLU A 226 1.45 7.21 26.30
N ILE A 227 1.69 7.37 24.99
CA ILE A 227 2.27 6.33 24.13
C ILE A 227 3.63 5.88 24.65
N LYS A 228 4.52 6.83 24.97
CA LYS A 228 5.87 6.53 25.48
C LYS A 228 5.84 5.81 26.83
N ASN A 229 4.84 6.08 27.66
CA ASN A 229 4.70 5.49 28.99
C ASN A 229 4.05 4.10 28.98
N LYS A 230 3.61 3.57 27.83
CA LYS A 230 3.07 2.21 27.76
C LYS A 230 4.18 1.19 28.00
N LYS A 231 3.88 0.14 28.78
CA LYS A 231 4.82 -0.94 29.13
C LYS A 231 5.48 -1.60 27.91
N LEU A 232 4.74 -1.73 26.80
CA LEU A 232 5.22 -2.37 25.57
C LEU A 232 5.89 -1.41 24.57
N TYR A 233 6.09 -0.14 24.93
CA TYR A 233 6.63 0.86 24.00
C TYR A 233 8.02 0.46 23.48
N ASP A 234 8.96 0.09 24.36
CA ASP A 234 10.32 -0.28 23.94
C ASP A 234 10.33 -1.56 23.10
N PHE A 235 9.44 -2.52 23.42
CA PHE A 235 9.28 -3.73 22.62
C PHE A 235 8.73 -3.42 21.22
N TRP A 236 7.72 -2.55 21.11
CA TRP A 236 7.22 -2.04 19.83
C TRP A 236 8.30 -1.30 19.04
N ILE A 237 9.09 -0.46 19.70
CA ILE A 237 10.20 0.28 19.10
C ILE A 237 11.30 -0.68 18.60
N SER A 238 11.48 -1.82 19.26
CA SER A 238 12.45 -2.86 18.89
C SER A 238 11.98 -3.74 17.73
N GLN A 239 10.73 -4.22 17.72
CA GLN A 239 10.28 -5.21 16.73
C GLN A 239 9.21 -4.70 15.77
N GLY A 240 8.51 -3.60 16.10
CA GLY A 240 7.38 -3.11 15.32
C GLY A 240 6.30 -4.18 15.18
N THR A 241 5.79 -4.36 13.96
CA THR A 241 4.79 -5.40 13.66
C THR A 241 5.38 -6.81 13.71
N MET A 242 6.70 -6.97 13.54
CA MET A 242 7.36 -8.28 13.49
C MET A 242 7.24 -9.11 14.76
N GLN A 243 6.88 -8.51 15.89
CA GLN A 243 6.52 -9.25 17.10
C GLN A 243 5.38 -10.26 16.88
N ALA A 244 4.52 -10.01 15.89
CA ALA A 244 3.42 -10.89 15.55
C ALA A 244 3.90 -12.24 14.98
N LEU A 245 5.08 -12.32 14.35
CA LEU A 245 5.53 -13.54 13.68
C LEU A 245 5.68 -14.70 14.65
N GLN A 246 6.45 -14.50 15.72
CA GLN A 246 6.62 -15.49 16.77
C GLN A 246 5.28 -15.82 17.43
N TRP A 247 4.48 -14.81 17.76
CA TRP A 247 3.17 -15.00 18.38
C TRP A 247 2.27 -15.87 17.49
N THR A 248 2.19 -15.62 16.19
CA THR A 248 1.39 -16.45 15.28
C THR A 248 1.94 -17.86 15.16
N ASN A 249 3.25 -18.05 15.18
CA ASN A 249 3.84 -19.39 15.12
C ASN A 249 3.50 -20.22 16.36
N GLU A 250 3.66 -19.63 17.55
CA GLU A 250 3.34 -20.26 18.84
C GLU A 250 1.85 -20.60 18.99
N ASN A 251 0.98 -19.85 18.32
CA ASN A 251 -0.48 -20.05 18.35
C ASN A 251 -1.01 -20.82 17.13
N SER A 252 -0.14 -21.43 16.31
CA SER A 252 -0.54 -22.18 15.11
C SER A 252 -1.35 -21.34 14.09
N CYS A 253 -1.07 -20.04 14.01
CA CYS A 253 -1.72 -19.08 13.11
C CYS A 253 -0.76 -18.46 12.08
N LEU A 254 0.49 -18.91 11.98
CA LEU A 254 1.42 -18.42 10.96
C LEU A 254 1.17 -19.18 9.64
N PRO A 255 0.78 -18.53 8.53
CA PRO A 255 0.59 -19.25 7.28
C PRO A 255 1.91 -19.82 6.78
N THR A 256 1.89 -21.12 6.54
CA THR A 256 3.03 -21.88 6.04
C THR A 256 2.59 -22.69 4.82
N HIS A 257 3.38 -22.63 3.76
CA HIS A 257 3.13 -23.35 2.49
C HIS A 257 1.71 -23.15 1.93
N ASN A 258 1.35 -21.92 1.53
CA ASN A 258 -0.01 -21.56 1.09
C ASN A 258 -1.12 -21.96 2.09
N TYR A 259 -0.89 -21.70 3.38
CA TYR A 259 -1.82 -22.01 4.49
C TYR A 259 -2.08 -23.51 4.74
N GLN A 260 -1.31 -24.41 4.12
CA GLN A 260 -1.38 -25.85 4.43
C GLN A 260 -1.10 -26.13 5.91
N GLU A 261 -0.24 -25.32 6.54
CA GLU A 261 0.11 -25.41 7.94
C GLU A 261 0.02 -24.05 8.66
N GLY A 262 0.00 -24.11 10.00
CA GLY A 262 -0.07 -22.95 10.90
C GLY A 262 1.21 -22.67 11.68
N ILE A 263 2.24 -23.51 11.50
CA ILE A 263 3.54 -23.44 12.16
C ILE A 263 4.60 -23.51 11.07
N PHE A 264 5.69 -22.76 11.23
CA PHE A 264 6.87 -22.83 10.37
C PHE A 264 8.08 -23.17 11.22
N GLU A 265 8.79 -24.22 10.83
CA GLU A 265 9.96 -24.75 11.55
C GLU A 265 11.13 -23.75 11.59
N PHE A 266 11.19 -22.81 10.64
CA PHE A 266 12.22 -21.77 10.56
C PHE A 266 11.74 -20.38 11.02
N ALA A 267 10.62 -20.29 11.76
CA ALA A 267 10.06 -19.01 12.19
C ALA A 267 11.06 -18.13 12.98
N GLU A 268 11.90 -18.71 13.82
CA GLU A 268 12.93 -17.99 14.60
C GLU A 268 13.93 -17.23 13.70
N ASN A 269 14.15 -17.69 12.47
CA ASN A 269 15.04 -17.00 11.53
C ASN A 269 14.40 -15.74 10.94
N LEU A 270 13.07 -15.62 11.03
CA LEU A 270 12.29 -14.56 10.40
C LEU A 270 11.70 -13.57 11.40
N ASP A 271 11.67 -13.91 12.68
CA ASP A 271 10.91 -13.22 13.70
C ASP A 271 11.38 -11.79 14.03
N GLY A 272 10.69 -11.16 14.98
CA GLY A 272 11.05 -9.83 15.46
C GLY A 272 12.43 -9.71 16.09
N TYR A 273 13.00 -10.77 16.67
CA TYR A 273 14.37 -10.78 17.19
C TYR A 273 15.39 -10.81 16.05
N ALA A 274 15.16 -11.64 15.03
CA ALA A 274 16.00 -11.67 13.83
C ALA A 274 16.00 -10.31 13.12
N VAL A 275 14.84 -9.70 12.93
CA VAL A 275 14.71 -8.35 12.34
C VAL A 275 15.37 -7.29 13.22
N ALA A 276 15.17 -7.32 14.54
CA ALA A 276 15.80 -6.37 15.45
C ALA A 276 17.34 -6.44 15.39
N LYS A 277 17.90 -7.65 15.28
CA LYS A 277 19.35 -7.88 15.15
C LYS A 277 19.92 -7.41 13.82
N ALA A 278 19.17 -7.55 12.72
CA ALA A 278 19.60 -7.18 11.37
C ALA A 278 19.32 -5.71 11.00
N LYS A 279 18.66 -4.95 11.88
CA LYS A 279 18.19 -3.59 11.60
C LYS A 279 19.33 -2.60 11.38
N VAL A 280 19.28 -1.89 10.26
CA VAL A 280 20.23 -0.82 9.91
C VAL A 280 19.61 0.57 9.96
N GLU A 281 18.28 0.65 9.89
CA GLU A 281 17.56 1.92 9.92
C GLU A 281 16.15 1.73 10.48
N ARG A 282 15.60 2.80 11.07
CA ARG A 282 14.18 2.84 11.48
C ARG A 282 13.52 4.13 11.02
N ARG A 283 12.47 3.98 10.20
CA ARG A 283 11.68 5.07 9.63
C ARG A 283 10.27 5.07 10.22
N GLY A 284 9.52 6.13 9.97
CA GLY A 284 8.14 6.23 10.43
C GLY A 284 7.31 7.17 9.58
N CYS A 285 6.00 7.06 9.76
CA CYS A 285 5.04 7.97 9.16
C CYS A 285 5.16 9.37 9.81
N PRO A 286 4.67 10.44 9.14
CA PRO A 286 4.64 11.77 9.75
C PRO A 286 3.93 11.78 11.11
N LEU A 287 4.44 12.61 12.03
CA LEU A 287 3.83 12.86 13.35
C LEU A 287 3.77 11.62 14.26
N CYS A 288 4.54 10.57 13.98
CA CYS A 288 4.59 9.35 14.79
C CYS A 288 5.82 9.34 15.72
N ASN A 289 5.59 9.14 17.02
CA ASN A 289 6.65 8.91 18.02
C ASN A 289 6.96 7.41 18.23
N MET A 290 6.12 6.50 17.74
CA MET A 290 6.25 5.04 17.87
C MET A 290 6.66 4.39 16.53
N ARG A 291 7.74 4.90 15.93
CA ARG A 291 8.18 4.53 14.57
C ARG A 291 8.45 3.02 14.46
N CYS A 292 7.73 2.34 13.57
CA CYS A 292 7.78 0.88 13.42
C CYS A 292 8.43 0.38 12.12
N GLY A 293 8.78 1.27 11.19
CA GLY A 293 9.35 0.89 9.90
C GLY A 293 10.78 0.41 10.07
N ASN A 294 10.98 -0.90 10.14
CA ASN A 294 12.26 -1.53 10.43
C ASN A 294 12.95 -1.92 9.12
N THR A 295 14.09 -1.31 8.84
CA THR A 295 14.85 -1.55 7.60
C THR A 295 16.06 -2.42 7.87
N ILE A 296 16.23 -3.47 7.07
CA ILE A 296 17.42 -4.32 7.06
C ILE A 296 18.12 -4.24 5.68
N LEU A 297 19.28 -4.88 5.55
CA LEU A 297 19.89 -5.16 4.25
C LEU A 297 19.46 -6.54 3.78
N ASP A 298 18.96 -6.62 2.55
CA ASP A 298 18.53 -7.86 1.92
C ASP A 298 19.72 -8.74 1.48
N SER A 299 19.46 -9.81 0.72
CA SER A 299 20.52 -10.73 0.25
C SER A 299 21.47 -10.09 -0.77
N GLU A 300 21.09 -8.94 -1.34
CA GLU A 300 21.85 -8.17 -2.32
C GLU A 300 22.51 -6.92 -1.71
N GLY A 301 22.39 -6.74 -0.39
CA GLY A 301 22.94 -5.59 0.32
C GLY A 301 22.13 -4.30 0.13
N VAL A 302 20.89 -4.39 -0.36
CA VAL A 302 20.01 -3.25 -0.57
C VAL A 302 19.04 -3.12 0.60
N LYS A 303 18.67 -1.89 0.96
CA LYS A 303 17.74 -1.61 2.05
C LYS A 303 16.33 -2.10 1.72
N SER A 304 15.72 -2.81 2.68
CA SER A 304 14.35 -3.32 2.59
C SER A 304 13.63 -3.07 3.91
N GLU A 305 12.48 -2.38 3.89
CA GLU A 305 11.68 -2.14 5.10
C GLU A 305 10.66 -3.26 5.29
N LEU A 306 10.68 -3.90 6.46
CA LEU A 306 9.89 -5.08 6.74
C LEU A 306 8.72 -4.77 7.67
N ASP A 307 7.56 -5.28 7.28
CA ASP A 307 6.38 -5.44 8.11
C ASP A 307 6.03 -6.93 8.22
N TYR A 308 5.37 -7.31 9.33
CA TYR A 308 4.98 -8.70 9.60
C TYR A 308 4.30 -9.40 8.43
N GLU A 309 3.29 -8.76 7.85
CA GLU A 309 2.52 -9.29 6.73
C GLU A 309 3.42 -9.65 5.53
N ASN A 310 4.43 -8.81 5.27
CA ASN A 310 5.35 -9.02 4.17
C ASN A 310 6.21 -10.26 4.42
N VAL A 311 6.73 -10.40 5.65
CA VAL A 311 7.59 -11.53 6.03
C VAL A 311 6.81 -12.83 6.13
N GLY A 312 5.59 -12.81 6.68
CA GLY A 312 4.73 -13.99 6.73
C GLY A 312 4.34 -14.47 5.32
N MET A 313 3.93 -13.55 4.44
CA MET A 313 3.43 -13.91 3.11
C MET A 313 4.52 -14.21 2.08
N LEU A 314 5.71 -13.61 2.20
CA LEU A 314 6.85 -13.86 1.31
C LEU A 314 7.92 -14.79 1.92
N GLY A 315 7.76 -15.18 3.18
CA GLY A 315 8.63 -16.09 3.92
C GLY A 315 7.95 -17.43 4.18
N SER A 316 7.33 -17.59 5.35
CA SER A 316 6.72 -18.86 5.80
C SER A 316 5.67 -19.39 4.81
N ASN A 317 4.82 -18.51 4.28
CA ASN A 317 3.81 -18.90 3.30
C ASN A 317 4.41 -19.49 2.00
N LEU A 318 5.65 -19.13 1.69
CA LEU A 318 6.42 -19.65 0.55
C LEU A 318 7.44 -20.74 0.95
N GLY A 319 7.56 -21.09 2.23
CA GLY A 319 8.57 -22.02 2.75
C GLY A 319 10.00 -21.44 2.81
N ILE A 320 10.17 -20.11 2.72
CA ILE A 320 11.49 -19.47 2.67
C ILE A 320 11.91 -19.03 4.09
N GLY A 321 12.87 -19.75 4.67
CA GLY A 321 13.37 -19.53 6.04
C GLY A 321 14.55 -18.56 6.18
N ASN A 322 14.92 -17.82 5.13
CA ASN A 322 16.04 -16.88 5.15
C ASN A 322 15.55 -15.42 5.10
N LEU A 323 15.72 -14.69 6.20
CA LEU A 323 15.24 -13.31 6.32
C LEU A 323 15.76 -12.35 5.23
N LYS A 324 17.02 -12.52 4.79
CA LYS A 324 17.60 -11.66 3.75
C LYS A 324 17.00 -11.92 2.37
N GLU A 325 16.68 -13.18 2.07
CA GLU A 325 16.00 -13.56 0.83
C GLU A 325 14.55 -13.05 0.82
N VAL A 326 13.84 -13.19 1.94
CA VAL A 326 12.49 -12.62 2.12
C VAL A 326 12.53 -11.08 1.96
N ALA A 327 13.55 -10.43 2.52
CA ALA A 327 13.75 -8.99 2.36
C ALA A 327 14.00 -8.58 0.89
N THR A 328 14.63 -9.44 0.08
CA THR A 328 14.80 -9.20 -1.36
C THR A 328 13.45 -9.23 -2.07
N LEU A 329 12.60 -10.22 -1.78
CA LEU A 329 11.24 -10.28 -2.34
C LEU A 329 10.39 -9.07 -1.90
N ASN A 330 10.50 -8.67 -0.64
CA ASN A 330 9.82 -7.48 -0.12
C ASN A 330 10.26 -6.20 -0.84
N ARG A 331 11.57 -6.00 -0.99
CA ARG A 331 12.10 -4.83 -1.70
C ARG A 331 11.62 -4.81 -3.15
N MET A 332 11.65 -5.95 -3.84
CA MET A 332 11.15 -6.05 -5.21
C MET A 332 9.65 -5.70 -5.28
N ALA A 333 8.85 -6.12 -4.30
CA ALA A 333 7.44 -5.74 -4.24
C ALA A 333 7.27 -4.22 -4.11
N ASP A 334 8.03 -3.59 -3.22
CA ASP A 334 8.02 -2.13 -3.04
C ASP A 334 8.48 -1.38 -4.30
N GLU A 335 9.62 -1.77 -4.88
CA GLU A 335 10.19 -1.18 -6.11
C GLU A 335 9.23 -1.31 -7.30
N LEU A 336 8.66 -2.50 -7.49
CA LEU A 336 7.79 -2.76 -8.64
C LEU A 336 6.35 -2.27 -8.42
N GLY A 337 5.95 -2.00 -7.16
CA GLY A 337 4.62 -1.52 -6.78
C GLY A 337 3.58 -2.64 -6.61
N PHE A 338 3.97 -3.78 -6.07
CA PHE A 338 3.09 -4.90 -5.70
C PHE A 338 2.60 -4.81 -4.25
N ASP A 339 1.39 -5.32 -4.00
CA ASP A 339 0.96 -5.70 -2.65
C ASP A 339 1.69 -6.99 -2.22
N THR A 340 2.51 -6.92 -1.17
CA THR A 340 3.31 -8.04 -0.66
C THR A 340 2.46 -9.24 -0.27
N ILE A 341 1.28 -9.00 0.34
CA ILE A 341 0.37 -10.05 0.77
C ILE A 341 -0.15 -10.82 -0.44
N SER A 342 -0.75 -10.10 -1.38
CA SER A 342 -1.35 -10.72 -2.56
C SER A 342 -0.27 -11.33 -3.47
N LEU A 343 0.92 -10.73 -3.57
CA LEU A 343 2.07 -11.31 -4.26
C LEU A 343 2.50 -12.64 -3.64
N GLY A 344 2.66 -12.69 -2.31
CA GLY A 344 3.00 -13.92 -1.60
C GLY A 344 1.93 -14.99 -1.75
N SER A 345 0.65 -14.62 -1.73
CA SER A 345 -0.45 -15.55 -1.92
C SER A 345 -0.50 -16.12 -3.36
N VAL A 346 -0.33 -15.31 -4.41
CA VAL A 346 -0.32 -15.84 -5.79
C VAL A 346 0.90 -16.73 -6.07
N ILE A 347 2.06 -16.44 -5.46
CA ILE A 347 3.25 -17.29 -5.57
C ILE A 347 3.05 -18.60 -4.80
N GLY A 348 2.54 -18.55 -3.57
CA GLY A 348 2.24 -19.74 -2.77
C GLY A 348 1.23 -20.65 -3.44
N PHE A 349 0.18 -20.07 -4.04
CA PHE A 349 -0.80 -20.82 -4.82
C PHE A 349 -0.16 -21.51 -6.05
N ALA A 350 0.77 -20.83 -6.73
CA ALA A 350 1.50 -21.43 -7.85
C ALA A 350 2.43 -22.57 -7.41
N MET A 351 3.07 -22.45 -6.25
CA MET A 351 3.87 -23.54 -5.65
C MET A 351 3.01 -24.76 -5.35
N GLU A 352 1.83 -24.56 -4.75
CA GLU A 352 0.90 -25.67 -4.47
C GLU A 352 0.29 -26.30 -5.73
N LEU A 353 -0.06 -25.49 -6.74
CA LEU A 353 -0.46 -26.02 -8.05
C LEU A 353 0.64 -26.91 -8.67
N SER A 354 1.89 -26.50 -8.55
CA SER A 354 3.06 -27.24 -9.04
C SER A 354 3.25 -28.54 -8.27
N GLU A 355 3.21 -28.50 -6.92
CA GLU A 355 3.30 -29.65 -6.03
C GLU A 355 2.23 -30.71 -6.35
N ARG A 356 1.00 -30.26 -6.59
CA ARG A 356 -0.14 -31.12 -6.97
C ARG A 356 -0.14 -31.57 -8.43
N GLY A 357 0.87 -31.16 -9.22
CA GLY A 357 0.98 -31.52 -10.64
C GLY A 357 -0.10 -30.90 -11.54
N MET A 358 -0.73 -29.82 -11.11
CA MET A 358 -1.81 -29.13 -11.83
C MET A 358 -1.30 -28.15 -12.88
N ILE A 359 -0.02 -27.80 -12.82
CA ILE A 359 0.70 -27.00 -13.82
C ILE A 359 2.00 -27.70 -14.23
N SER A 360 2.52 -27.35 -15.41
CA SER A 360 3.75 -27.92 -15.95
C SER A 360 5.01 -27.41 -15.24
N GLU A 361 4.96 -26.16 -14.79
CA GLU A 361 6.05 -25.47 -14.13
C GLU A 361 6.36 -26.13 -12.79
N LYS A 362 7.64 -26.39 -12.54
CA LYS A 362 8.12 -27.00 -11.29
C LYS A 362 8.62 -25.91 -10.35
N ILE A 363 7.73 -25.45 -9.48
CA ILE A 363 7.94 -24.40 -8.48
C ILE A 363 7.74 -25.05 -7.11
N GLU A 364 8.82 -25.19 -6.36
CA GLU A 364 8.81 -25.86 -5.05
C GLU A 364 8.75 -24.82 -3.94
N PHE A 365 8.05 -25.13 -2.85
CA PHE A 365 8.16 -24.35 -1.63
C PHE A 365 9.62 -24.29 -1.14
N GLY A 366 10.03 -23.14 -0.63
CA GLY A 366 11.40 -22.86 -0.21
C GLY A 366 12.36 -22.44 -1.33
N ASP A 367 11.98 -22.54 -2.62
CA ASP A 367 12.84 -22.11 -3.72
C ASP A 367 12.78 -20.59 -3.95
N PHE A 368 13.61 -19.85 -3.20
CA PHE A 368 13.75 -18.40 -3.33
C PHE A 368 14.04 -17.95 -4.77
N LYS A 369 14.88 -18.67 -5.53
CA LYS A 369 15.26 -18.26 -6.89
C LYS A 369 14.06 -18.34 -7.83
N LYS A 370 13.26 -19.41 -7.72
CA LYS A 370 12.03 -19.54 -8.50
C LYS A 370 10.97 -18.54 -8.07
N ALA A 371 10.82 -18.28 -6.77
CA ALA A 371 9.92 -17.24 -6.26
C ALA A 371 10.29 -15.86 -6.83
N LYS A 372 11.58 -15.48 -6.74
CA LYS A 372 12.11 -14.24 -7.30
C LYS A 372 11.89 -14.13 -8.81
N ASN A 373 12.13 -15.21 -9.56
CA ASN A 373 11.87 -15.25 -10.99
C ASN A 373 10.37 -15.10 -11.31
N LEU A 374 9.50 -15.71 -10.50
CA LEU A 374 8.06 -15.62 -10.67
C LEU A 374 7.54 -14.19 -10.48
N VAL A 375 8.12 -13.41 -9.56
CA VAL A 375 7.81 -11.96 -9.44
C VAL A 375 8.02 -11.26 -10.79
N MET A 376 9.12 -11.53 -11.48
CA MET A 376 9.39 -10.94 -12.80
C MET A 376 8.46 -11.47 -13.89
N LYS A 377 8.12 -12.76 -13.87
CA LYS A 377 7.13 -13.33 -14.80
C LYS A 377 5.74 -12.73 -14.59
N ILE A 378 5.32 -12.49 -13.35
CA ILE A 378 4.07 -11.79 -13.01
C ILE A 378 4.13 -10.36 -13.57
N LEU A 379 5.21 -9.64 -13.30
CA LEU A 379 5.41 -8.28 -13.81
C LEU A 379 5.34 -8.22 -15.34
N ASN A 380 5.94 -9.18 -16.03
CA ASN A 380 6.00 -9.20 -17.49
C ASN A 380 4.80 -9.89 -18.15
N ARG A 381 3.91 -10.49 -17.34
CA ARG A 381 2.80 -11.33 -17.83
C ARG A 381 3.29 -12.46 -18.74
N GLU A 382 4.37 -13.12 -18.33
CA GLU A 382 4.98 -14.25 -19.03
C GLU A 382 4.52 -15.58 -18.42
N ASP A 383 4.28 -16.59 -19.27
CA ASP A 383 3.84 -17.94 -18.87
C ASP A 383 2.64 -17.91 -17.90
N ILE A 384 2.70 -18.62 -16.77
CA ILE A 384 1.70 -18.57 -15.70
C ILE A 384 1.59 -17.18 -15.05
N GLY A 385 2.64 -16.34 -15.13
CA GLY A 385 2.67 -15.00 -14.56
C GLY A 385 1.58 -14.08 -15.10
N LYS A 386 1.11 -14.29 -16.34
CA LYS A 386 -0.02 -13.53 -16.91
C LYS A 386 -1.33 -13.75 -16.15
N ASP A 387 -1.51 -14.94 -15.61
CA ASP A 387 -2.72 -15.34 -14.89
C ASP A 387 -2.59 -15.01 -13.40
N LEU A 388 -1.41 -15.21 -12.81
CA LEU A 388 -1.11 -14.77 -11.44
C LEU A 388 -1.25 -13.24 -11.26
N ALA A 389 -0.96 -12.45 -12.29
CA ALA A 389 -1.20 -11.01 -12.29
C ALA A 389 -2.68 -10.62 -12.13
N GLU A 390 -3.61 -11.56 -12.29
CA GLU A 390 -5.04 -11.35 -12.12
C GLU A 390 -5.57 -11.73 -10.73
N GLY A 391 -4.70 -12.25 -9.84
CA GLY A 391 -5.03 -12.68 -8.47
C GLY A 391 -5.47 -14.16 -8.38
N VAL A 392 -5.44 -14.73 -7.16
CA VAL A 392 -5.67 -16.17 -6.95
C VAL A 392 -7.09 -16.63 -7.33
N ARG A 393 -8.08 -15.74 -7.23
CA ARG A 393 -9.46 -16.03 -7.67
C ARG A 393 -9.51 -16.38 -9.15
N TYR A 394 -8.91 -15.55 -9.99
CA TYR A 394 -8.90 -15.78 -11.43
C TYR A 394 -8.04 -17.00 -11.78
N THR A 395 -6.85 -17.11 -11.20
CA THR A 395 -5.95 -18.24 -11.48
C THR A 395 -6.61 -19.58 -11.12
N SER A 396 -7.28 -19.67 -9.98
CA SER A 396 -7.96 -20.90 -9.56
C SER A 396 -9.18 -21.28 -10.40
N GLU A 397 -9.88 -20.29 -10.96
CA GLU A 397 -10.94 -20.54 -11.95
C GLU A 397 -10.39 -21.16 -13.24
N LYS A 398 -9.16 -20.80 -13.63
CA LYS A 398 -8.52 -21.27 -14.86
C LYS A 398 -7.82 -22.63 -14.71
N TYR A 399 -7.08 -22.82 -13.62
CA TYR A 399 -6.23 -24.01 -13.42
C TYR A 399 -6.85 -25.05 -12.47
N GLY A 400 -7.97 -24.73 -11.81
CA GLY A 400 -8.49 -25.51 -10.68
C GLY A 400 -7.87 -25.08 -9.35
N GLY A 401 -8.10 -25.84 -8.28
CA GLY A 401 -7.55 -25.53 -6.96
C GLY A 401 -8.32 -24.48 -6.17
N LYS A 402 -9.61 -24.28 -6.47
CA LYS A 402 -10.48 -23.31 -5.78
C LYS A 402 -10.55 -23.58 -4.27
N GLU A 403 -10.37 -24.83 -3.87
CA GLU A 403 -10.36 -25.29 -2.49
C GLU A 403 -9.11 -24.84 -1.70
N PHE A 404 -8.00 -24.52 -2.38
CA PHE A 404 -6.78 -23.98 -1.78
C PHE A 404 -6.40 -22.57 -2.30
N ALA A 405 -7.33 -21.89 -2.97
CA ALA A 405 -7.20 -20.51 -3.40
C ALA A 405 -7.61 -19.56 -2.27
N MET A 406 -6.65 -19.17 -1.44
CA MET A 406 -6.88 -18.42 -0.19
C MET A 406 -7.32 -16.97 -0.42
N HIS A 407 -8.62 -16.75 -0.66
CA HIS A 407 -9.20 -15.43 -0.85
C HIS A 407 -10.61 -15.27 -0.28
N VAL A 408 -11.00 -14.04 0.04
CA VAL A 408 -12.40 -13.67 0.33
C VAL A 408 -12.82 -12.55 -0.62
N LYS A 409 -13.89 -12.78 -1.40
CA LYS A 409 -14.36 -11.86 -2.47
C LYS A 409 -13.30 -11.52 -3.52
N GLY A 410 -12.29 -12.38 -3.68
CA GLY A 410 -11.16 -12.21 -4.59
C GLY A 410 -9.97 -11.43 -4.05
N LEU A 411 -10.02 -10.91 -2.82
CA LEU A 411 -8.84 -10.36 -2.15
C LEU A 411 -8.16 -11.48 -1.34
N GLU A 412 -6.86 -11.62 -1.54
CA GLU A 412 -6.01 -12.62 -0.89
C GLU A 412 -6.01 -12.46 0.63
N ILE A 413 -6.04 -13.58 1.35
CA ILE A 413 -5.99 -13.64 2.81
C ILE A 413 -4.62 -13.11 3.30
N SER A 414 -4.62 -12.37 4.40
CA SER A 414 -3.43 -11.82 5.07
C SER A 414 -2.80 -12.82 6.04
N ALA A 415 -1.67 -12.49 6.65
CA ALA A 415 -0.75 -13.43 7.32
C ALA A 415 -1.26 -14.13 8.60
N TYR A 416 -2.56 -14.34 8.78
CA TYR A 416 -3.15 -15.08 9.89
C TYR A 416 -3.89 -16.30 9.35
N ASN A 417 -3.41 -17.49 9.70
CA ASN A 417 -4.10 -18.75 9.47
C ASN A 417 -5.18 -18.95 10.55
N CYS A 418 -6.43 -19.13 10.14
CA CYS A 418 -7.60 -19.15 11.03
C CYS A 418 -8.15 -20.57 11.30
N HIS A 419 -7.33 -21.61 11.14
CA HIS A 419 -7.74 -22.97 11.51
C HIS A 419 -7.70 -23.20 13.04
N ALA A 420 -6.75 -22.55 13.73
CA ALA A 420 -6.55 -22.66 15.19
C ALA A 420 -6.74 -21.33 15.94
N CYS A 421 -6.75 -20.21 15.22
CA CYS A 421 -7.23 -18.90 15.67
C CYS A 421 -8.78 -18.85 15.54
#